data_AF-A0A660VSN7-F1
#
_entry.id   AF-A0A660VSN7-F1
#
_cell.length_a   1.000
_cell.length_b   1.000
_cell.length_c   1.000
_cell.angle_alpha   90.00
_cell.angle_beta   90.00
_cell.angle_gamma   90.00
#
_symmetry.space_group_name_H-M   'P 1'
#
loop_
_entity.id
_entity.type
_entity.pdbx_description
1 polymer ?
#
loop_
_entity_poly.entity_id
_entity_poly.type
_entity_poly.pdbx_seq_one_letter_code
_entity_poly.pdbx_strand_id
1 'polypeptide(L)'
;MARRTLTLALLLCAACAGPSTPPPAPAPADWSDALAQTERLDGLLSLHLNRDAGRVLLELPPAAEPGGELFRCLWVEGLRTGLGSNPVGLDRGQWGQARLVSFRRFGQRVLLLQPNLRHGQARGAPDEQLAARESFA
;
A
#
# COMPACT_ATOMS: atom_id res chain seq x y z
N MET A 1 63.59 -35.93 -9.94
CA MET A 1 62.81 -35.84 -11.20
C MET A 1 61.36 -36.21 -10.87
N ALA A 2 60.29 -35.47 -11.12
CA ALA A 2 60.05 -34.10 -11.55
C ALA A 2 58.66 -33.74 -10.98
N ARG A 3 58.54 -32.55 -10.37
CA ARG A 3 57.28 -31.95 -9.92
C ARG A 3 56.50 -31.48 -11.17
N ARG A 4 55.23 -31.86 -11.33
CA ARG A 4 54.31 -31.32 -12.34
C ARG A 4 52.97 -30.99 -11.69
N THR A 5 52.90 -29.79 -11.11
CA THR A 5 52.05 -28.67 -11.57
C THR A 5 50.55 -28.88 -11.35
N LEU A 6 50.15 -28.45 -10.16
CA LEU A 6 48.91 -27.74 -9.85
C LEU A 6 48.59 -26.68 -10.92
N THR A 7 47.34 -26.19 -10.91
CA THR A 7 46.81 -24.97 -11.57
C THR A 7 46.02 -25.20 -12.87
N LEU A 8 44.77 -25.66 -12.73
CA LEU A 8 43.70 -25.26 -13.65
C LEU A 8 42.57 -24.66 -12.80
N ALA A 9 42.90 -23.56 -12.14
CA ALA A 9 41.95 -22.75 -11.40
C ALA A 9 41.32 -21.73 -12.35
N LEU A 10 39.98 -21.68 -12.32
CA LEU A 10 39.25 -20.43 -12.23
C LEU A 10 39.35 -19.47 -13.44
N LEU A 11 38.69 -19.80 -14.57
CA LEU A 11 38.63 -18.86 -15.70
C LEU A 11 37.33 -18.90 -16.50
N LEU A 12 36.16 -19.08 -15.85
CA LEU A 12 34.88 -19.04 -16.55
C LEU A 12 33.67 -18.48 -15.76
N CYS A 13 33.85 -17.50 -14.88
CA CYS A 13 32.73 -16.80 -14.21
C CYS A 13 32.90 -15.27 -14.07
N ALA A 14 33.67 -14.62 -14.95
CA ALA A 14 33.94 -13.17 -14.84
C ALA A 14 33.20 -12.28 -15.86
N ALA A 15 32.11 -12.76 -16.47
CA ALA A 15 31.33 -11.97 -17.41
C ALA A 15 29.85 -12.03 -17.03
N CYS A 16 29.43 -11.13 -16.11
CA CYS A 16 28.05 -10.61 -15.96
C CYS A 16 27.95 -9.75 -14.69
N ALA A 17 28.66 -8.63 -14.63
CA ALA A 17 28.40 -7.60 -13.60
C ALA A 17 28.78 -6.22 -14.14
N GLY A 18 28.12 -5.81 -15.23
CA GLY A 18 28.09 -4.38 -15.58
C GLY A 18 27.16 -3.66 -14.59
N PRO A 19 27.47 -2.42 -14.17
CA PRO A 19 26.54 -1.64 -13.36
C PRO A 19 25.25 -1.42 -14.16
N SER A 20 24.18 -2.09 -13.75
CA SER A 20 22.85 -1.80 -14.26
C SER A 20 22.40 -0.49 -13.62
N THR A 21 22.53 0.62 -14.35
CA THR A 21 21.82 1.85 -13.99
C THR A 21 20.33 1.51 -14.00
N PRO A 22 19.63 1.58 -12.86
CA PRO A 22 18.19 1.34 -12.84
C PRO A 22 17.53 2.32 -13.81
N PRO A 23 16.53 1.88 -14.60
CA PRO A 23 15.83 2.77 -15.51
C PRO A 23 15.31 3.99 -14.73
N PRO A 24 15.36 5.19 -15.33
CA PRO A 24 14.88 6.40 -14.69
C PRO A 24 13.44 6.18 -14.21
N ALA A 25 13.18 6.55 -12.95
CA ALA A 25 11.84 6.46 -12.39
C ALA A 25 10.86 7.20 -13.31
N PRO A 26 9.66 6.65 -13.55
CA PRO A 26 8.67 7.31 -14.39
C PRO A 26 8.38 8.71 -13.84
N ALA A 27 8.23 9.69 -14.74
CA ALA A 27 7.89 11.06 -14.37
C ALA A 27 6.63 11.08 -13.47
N PRO A 28 6.57 11.97 -12.47
CA PRO A 28 5.38 12.08 -11.63
C PRO A 28 4.17 12.35 -12.52
N ALA A 29 3.08 11.63 -12.26
CA ALA A 29 1.83 11.85 -12.97
C ALA A 29 1.37 13.30 -12.72
N ASP A 30 1.04 14.01 -13.79
CA ASP A 30 0.43 15.33 -13.71
C ASP A 30 -1.07 15.16 -13.41
N TRP A 31 -1.51 15.76 -12.30
CA TRP A 31 -2.89 15.70 -11.84
C TRP A 31 -3.58 17.07 -11.90
N SER A 32 -2.93 18.09 -12.48
CA SER A 32 -3.44 19.47 -12.52
C SER A 32 -4.86 19.55 -13.09
N ASP A 33 -5.14 18.85 -14.20
CA ASP A 33 -6.47 18.77 -14.80
C ASP A 33 -7.51 18.12 -13.87
N ALA A 34 -7.13 17.05 -13.16
CA ALA A 34 -8.04 16.34 -12.25
C ALA A 34 -8.35 17.15 -10.98
N LEU A 35 -7.40 17.99 -10.55
CA LEU A 35 -7.52 18.86 -9.39
C LEU A 35 -8.08 20.25 -9.76
N ALA A 36 -8.25 20.55 -11.05
CA ALA A 36 -8.86 21.78 -11.49
C ALA A 36 -10.27 21.92 -10.92
N GLN A 37 -10.64 23.14 -10.52
CA GLN A 37 -11.95 23.44 -9.93
C GLN A 37 -12.26 22.65 -8.65
N THR A 38 -11.23 22.22 -7.91
CA THR A 38 -11.40 21.61 -6.59
C THR A 38 -11.05 22.60 -5.47
N GLU A 39 -11.81 22.53 -4.38
CA GLU A 39 -11.47 23.14 -3.10
C GLU A 39 -10.63 22.15 -2.29
N ARG A 40 -9.41 22.53 -1.90
CA ARG A 40 -8.59 21.71 -1.00
C ARG A 40 -9.05 21.88 0.43
N LEU A 41 -9.28 20.76 1.11
CA LEU A 41 -9.56 20.69 2.54
C LEU A 41 -8.46 19.89 3.22
N ASP A 42 -7.81 20.50 4.19
CA ASP A 42 -6.81 19.83 5.01
C ASP A 42 -7.46 19.10 6.20
N GLY A 43 -6.92 17.95 6.58
CA GLY A 43 -7.46 17.09 7.62
C GLY A 43 -6.53 15.91 7.90
N LEU A 44 -7.09 14.75 8.30
CA LEU A 44 -6.30 13.52 8.45
C LEU A 44 -5.59 13.14 7.14
N LEU A 45 -6.28 13.33 6.02
CA LEU A 45 -5.77 13.27 4.66
C LEU A 45 -6.30 14.50 3.93
N SER A 46 -5.55 15.04 2.97
CA SER A 46 -6.03 16.14 2.15
C SER A 46 -7.15 15.65 1.24
N LEU A 47 -8.24 16.40 1.19
CA LEU A 47 -9.35 16.17 0.27
C LEU A 47 -9.40 17.29 -0.75
N HIS A 48 -9.79 16.95 -1.97
CA HIS A 48 -10.08 17.89 -3.04
C HIS A 48 -11.55 17.71 -3.44
N LEU A 49 -12.38 18.70 -3.12
CA LEU A 49 -13.81 18.67 -3.36
C LEU A 49 -14.17 19.43 -4.63
N ASN A 50 -14.87 18.76 -5.55
CA ASN A 50 -15.62 19.43 -6.60
C ASN A 50 -17.11 19.24 -6.30
N ARG A 51 -17.75 20.30 -5.79
CA ARG A 51 -19.16 20.27 -5.35
C ARG A 51 -20.10 20.20 -6.54
N ASP A 52 -19.79 20.89 -7.63
CA ASP A 52 -20.62 20.95 -8.83
C ASP A 52 -20.69 19.59 -9.54
N ALA A 53 -19.58 18.86 -9.56
CA ALA A 53 -19.49 17.50 -10.11
C ALA A 53 -19.81 16.38 -9.10
N GLY A 54 -20.07 16.71 -7.83
CA GLY A 54 -20.30 15.74 -6.76
C GLY A 54 -19.12 14.79 -6.53
N ARG A 55 -17.88 15.28 -6.71
CA ARG A 55 -16.66 14.46 -6.66
C ARG A 55 -15.79 14.82 -5.45
N VAL A 56 -15.26 13.78 -4.80
CA VAL A 56 -14.23 13.90 -3.74
C VAL A 56 -13.00 13.13 -4.19
N LEU A 57 -11.86 13.81 -4.23
CA LEU A 57 -10.56 13.20 -4.48
C LEU A 57 -9.77 13.19 -3.19
N LEU A 58 -9.07 12.08 -2.92
CA LEU A 58 -8.26 11.87 -1.72
C LEU A 58 -6.78 11.92 -2.11
N GLU A 59 -6.01 12.79 -1.46
CA GLU A 59 -4.56 12.80 -1.59
C GLU A 59 -3.96 11.81 -0.58
N LEU A 60 -3.18 10.85 -1.06
CA LEU A 60 -2.46 9.89 -0.22
C LEU A 60 -0.99 10.33 -0.08
N PRO A 61 -0.40 10.23 1.13
CA PRO A 61 1.01 10.52 1.31
C PRO A 61 1.87 9.49 0.55
N PRO A 62 3.12 9.85 0.21
CA PRO A 62 4.05 8.91 -0.40
C PRO A 62 4.39 7.77 0.57
N ALA A 63 4.62 6.57 0.02
CA ALA A 63 5.14 5.47 0.82
C ALA A 63 6.56 5.78 1.29
N ALA A 64 6.89 5.36 2.51
CA ALA A 64 8.25 5.47 3.05
C ALA A 64 9.26 4.61 2.27
N GLU A 65 8.80 3.49 1.70
CA GLU A 65 9.62 2.54 0.95
C GLU A 65 9.01 2.28 -0.44
N PRO A 66 9.82 1.97 -1.48
CA PRO A 66 9.30 1.56 -2.78
C PRO A 66 8.35 0.36 -2.68
N GLY A 67 7.11 0.50 -3.16
CA GLY A 67 6.08 -0.55 -3.05
C GLY A 67 5.48 -0.74 -1.65
N GLY A 68 5.84 0.15 -0.72
CA GLY A 68 5.38 0.14 0.67
C GLY A 68 3.92 0.58 0.85
N GLU A 69 3.52 0.60 2.11
CA GLU A 69 2.23 1.17 2.55
C GLU A 69 2.24 2.69 2.39
N LEU A 70 1.17 3.23 1.80
CA LEU A 70 0.97 4.67 1.65
C LEU A 70 0.42 5.25 2.95
N PHE A 71 -0.65 4.66 3.48
CA PHE A 71 -1.33 5.15 4.66
C PHE A 71 -2.13 4.03 5.33
N ARG A 72 -2.31 4.09 6.66
CA ARG A 72 -3.09 3.14 7.44
C ARG A 72 -3.99 3.85 8.43
N CYS A 73 -5.23 3.41 8.54
CA CYS A 73 -6.21 4.01 9.44
C CYS A 73 -7.25 3.00 9.93
N LEU A 74 -8.03 3.44 10.92
CA LEU A 74 -9.29 2.78 11.27
C LEU A 74 -10.40 3.31 10.37
N TRP A 75 -11.05 2.40 9.66
CA TRP A 75 -12.22 2.65 8.83
C TRP A 75 -13.48 2.24 9.59
N VAL A 76 -14.40 3.19 9.76
CA VAL A 76 -15.69 2.95 10.39
C VAL A 76 -16.78 3.44 9.44
N GLU A 77 -17.73 2.57 9.15
CA GLU A 77 -18.94 2.95 8.42
C GLU A 77 -20.02 3.36 9.43
N GLY A 78 -20.87 4.30 9.04
CA GLY A 78 -21.95 4.77 9.89
C GLY A 78 -23.21 5.04 9.08
N LEU A 79 -24.36 4.70 9.66
CA LEU A 79 -25.66 5.04 9.08
C LEU A 79 -25.99 6.50 9.38
N ARG A 80 -25.98 7.35 8.36
CA ARG A 80 -26.47 8.74 8.49
C ARG A 80 -27.96 8.80 8.80
N THR A 81 -28.72 7.85 8.26
CA THR A 81 -30.17 7.69 8.45
C THR A 81 -30.47 6.24 8.77
N GLY A 82 -31.44 5.99 9.64
CA GLY A 82 -31.93 4.63 9.90
C GLY A 82 -32.76 4.10 8.73
N LEU A 83 -32.98 2.79 8.69
CA LEU A 83 -33.80 2.13 7.69
C LEU A 83 -35.31 2.42 7.87
N GLY A 84 -35.70 2.94 9.05
CA GLY A 84 -37.10 3.17 9.41
C GLY A 84 -37.86 1.91 9.83
N SER A 85 -37.15 0.82 10.12
CA SER A 85 -37.72 -0.47 10.52
C SER A 85 -37.09 -0.95 11.82
N ASN A 86 -37.86 -0.90 12.92
CA ASN A 86 -37.41 -1.33 14.23
C ASN A 86 -37.00 -2.83 14.28
N PRO A 87 -37.69 -3.77 13.60
CA PRO A 87 -37.27 -5.18 13.60
C PRO A 87 -35.87 -5.45 13.03
N VAL A 88 -35.38 -4.61 12.11
CA VAL A 88 -34.04 -4.77 11.51
C VAL A 88 -32.95 -4.20 12.44
N GLY A 89 -33.31 -3.26 13.33
CA GLY A 89 -32.39 -2.66 14.28
C GLY A 89 -31.29 -1.81 13.63
N LEU A 90 -31.57 -1.23 12.45
CA LEU A 90 -30.67 -0.29 11.76
C LEU A 90 -31.13 1.14 12.00
N ASP A 91 -30.67 1.68 13.12
CA ASP A 91 -31.06 2.99 13.62
C ASP A 91 -30.17 4.11 13.08
N ARG A 92 -30.69 5.33 13.15
CA ARG A 92 -29.96 6.54 12.75
C ARG A 92 -28.74 6.74 13.65
N GLY A 93 -27.59 7.03 13.02
CA GLY A 93 -26.35 7.33 13.75
C GLY A 93 -25.65 6.08 14.28
N GLN A 94 -26.12 4.89 13.92
CA GLN A 94 -25.46 3.64 14.29
C GLN A 94 -24.12 3.49 13.57
N TRP A 95 -23.07 3.21 14.34
CA TRP A 95 -21.73 2.93 13.84
C TRP A 95 -21.57 1.43 13.59
N GLY A 96 -20.94 1.08 12.48
CA GLY A 96 -20.51 -0.26 12.17
C GLY A 96 -19.21 -0.63 12.89
N GLN A 97 -18.70 -1.83 12.58
CA GLN A 97 -17.44 -2.29 13.15
C GLN A 97 -16.26 -1.49 12.57
N ALA A 98 -15.34 -1.10 13.45
CA ALA A 98 -14.07 -0.51 13.04
C ALA A 98 -13.18 -1.57 12.42
N ARG A 99 -12.61 -1.25 11.25
CA ARG A 99 -11.66 -2.11 10.53
C ARG A 99 -10.34 -1.38 10.40
N LEU A 100 -9.24 -2.05 10.71
CA LEU A 100 -7.93 -1.56 10.30
C LEU A 100 -7.83 -1.73 8.79
N VAL A 101 -7.44 -0.69 8.06
CA VAL A 101 -7.24 -0.74 6.61
C VAL A 101 -5.95 -0.04 6.22
N SER A 102 -5.36 -0.43 5.09
CA SER A 102 -4.18 0.22 4.53
C SER A 102 -4.26 0.43 3.02
N PHE A 103 -3.72 1.57 2.58
CA PHE A 103 -3.57 1.90 1.18
C PHE A 103 -2.20 1.43 0.70
N ARG A 104 -2.17 0.67 -0.40
CA ARG A 104 -0.92 0.23 -1.04
C ARG A 104 -0.96 0.46 -2.54
N ARG A 105 0.15 0.92 -3.11
CA ARG A 105 0.28 1.08 -4.56
C ARG A 105 0.61 -0.27 -5.20
N PHE A 106 -0.16 -0.65 -6.21
CA PHE A 106 0.07 -1.82 -7.03
C PHE A 106 0.08 -1.39 -8.51
N GLY A 107 1.28 -1.15 -9.04
CA GLY A 107 1.47 -0.57 -10.36
C GLY A 107 0.82 0.83 -10.48
N GLN A 108 -0.17 0.93 -11.36
CA GLN A 108 -0.94 2.17 -11.62
C GLN A 108 -2.21 2.28 -10.75
N ARG A 109 -2.45 1.34 -9.84
CA ARG A 109 -3.63 1.31 -8.97
C ARG A 109 -3.24 1.49 -7.51
N VAL A 110 -4.18 1.96 -6.71
CA VAL A 110 -4.10 1.92 -5.25
C VAL A 110 -5.14 0.93 -4.75
N LEU A 111 -4.71 0.00 -3.90
CA LEU A 111 -5.57 -0.96 -3.24
C LEU A 111 -5.83 -0.50 -1.81
N LEU A 112 -7.09 -0.62 -1.37
CA LEU A 112 -7.45 -0.56 0.03
C LEU A 112 -7.53 -2.00 0.56
N LEU A 113 -6.62 -2.35 1.45
CA LEU A 113 -6.49 -3.69 2.00
C LEU A 113 -6.90 -3.70 3.47
N GLN A 114 -7.63 -4.73 3.87
CA GLN A 114 -7.90 -5.01 5.28
C GLN A 114 -6.98 -6.15 5.73
N PRO A 115 -5.97 -5.91 6.58
CA PRO A 115 -5.08 -6.96 7.05
C PRO A 115 -5.82 -7.99 7.90
N ASN A 116 -5.32 -9.21 7.84
CA ASN A 116 -5.87 -10.34 8.56
C ASN A 116 -5.43 -10.37 10.03
N LEU A 117 -6.16 -9.72 10.92
CA LEU A 117 -5.76 -9.59 12.33
C LEU A 117 -5.98 -10.84 13.19
N ARG A 118 -6.68 -11.88 12.70
CA ARG A 118 -6.83 -13.16 13.44
C ARG A 118 -5.53 -13.92 13.60
N HIS A 119 -4.56 -13.71 12.71
CA HIS A 119 -3.23 -14.28 12.80
C HIS A 119 -2.25 -13.17 13.13
N GLY A 120 -1.71 -13.22 14.35
CA GLY A 120 -0.76 -12.23 14.82
C GLY A 120 0.56 -12.27 14.05
N GLN A 121 1.36 -11.22 14.18
CA GLN A 121 2.75 -11.23 13.72
C GLN A 121 3.50 -12.33 14.47
N ALA A 122 4.21 -13.21 13.74
CA ALA A 122 5.12 -14.15 14.38
C ALA A 122 6.13 -13.37 15.24
N ARG A 123 6.50 -13.92 16.40
CA ARG A 123 7.45 -13.27 17.33
C ARG A 123 8.88 -13.80 17.17
N GLY A 124 9.17 -14.44 16.04
CA GLY A 124 10.44 -15.10 15.76
C GLY A 124 11.41 -14.27 14.94
N ALA A 125 12.38 -14.95 14.32
CA ALA A 125 13.34 -14.35 13.41
C ALA A 125 12.66 -13.62 12.23
N PRO A 126 13.34 -12.66 11.57
CA PRO A 126 12.76 -11.93 10.43
C PRO A 126 12.16 -12.84 9.35
N ASP A 127 12.79 -13.99 9.08
CA ASP A 127 12.31 -14.95 8.10
C ASP A 127 11.01 -15.64 8.54
N GLU A 128 10.87 -15.95 9.83
CA GLU A 128 9.62 -16.50 10.40
C GLU A 128 8.49 -15.46 10.35
N GLN A 129 8.82 -14.19 10.56
CA GLN A 129 7.87 -13.08 10.41
C GLN A 129 7.42 -12.92 8.96
N LEU A 130 8.35 -13.03 8.00
CA LEU A 130 8.03 -12.95 6.59
C LEU A 130 7.17 -14.14 6.15
N ALA A 131 7.56 -15.37 6.49
CA ALA A 131 6.82 -16.58 6.17
C ALA A 131 5.39 -16.54 6.73
N ALA A 132 5.21 -16.08 7.97
CA ALA A 132 3.89 -15.91 8.56
C ALA A 132 3.06 -14.85 7.83
N ARG A 133 3.65 -13.72 7.44
CA ARG A 133 2.97 -12.69 6.64
C ARG A 133 2.52 -13.26 5.30
N GLU A 134 3.39 -13.93 4.57
CA GLU A 134 3.07 -14.48 3.24
C GLU A 134 2.04 -15.62 3.29
N SER A 135 1.96 -16.36 4.40
CA SER A 135 1.02 -17.48 4.55
C SER A 135 -0.41 -17.05 4.90
N PHE A 136 -0.59 -15.88 5.51
CA PHE A 136 -1.88 -15.47 6.08
C PHE A 136 -2.39 -14.08 5.61
N ALA A 137 -1.65 -13.41 4.73
CA ALA A 137 -1.99 -12.10 4.14
C ALA A 137 -2.91 -12.16 2.92
#